data_AF-A0A4Y2V5J2-F1
#
_entry.id   AF-A0A4Y2V5J2-F1
#
_cell.length_a   1.000
_cell.length_b   1.000
_cell.length_c   1.000
_cell.angle_alpha   90.00
_cell.angle_beta   90.00
_cell.angle_gamma   90.00
#
_symmetry.space_group_name_H-M   'P 1'
#
loop_
_entity.id
_entity.type
_entity.pdbx_description
1 polymer ?
#
loop_
_entity_poly.entity_id
_entity_poly.type
_entity_poly.pdbx_seq_one_letter_code
_entity_poly.pdbx_strand_id
1 'polypeptide(L)'
;MGTASPYVVHEQSLNPDCITVERGFTTYFILGTHFFEENTPYGPQRFSIADACCCDLLQKQVIPALQERDCLEITVLMQDGAPHQIARTMQALLRDHFGDDRVIFRRFPTA
;
A
#
# COMPACT_ATOMS: atom_id res chain seq x y z
N MET A 1 -1.24 -19.41 43.97
CA MET A 1 -1.96 -18.14 43.85
C MET A 1 -0.94 -17.08 43.44
N GLY A 2 -0.72 -16.89 42.14
CA GLY A 2 0.29 -15.97 41.62
C GLY A 2 -0.28 -14.56 41.52
N THR A 3 0.35 -13.60 42.20
CA THR A 3 0.00 -12.18 42.14
C THR A 3 0.40 -11.60 40.77
N ALA A 4 -0.58 -11.13 40.01
CA ALA A 4 -0.34 -10.41 38.75
C ALA A 4 0.46 -9.12 39.01
N SER A 5 1.39 -8.79 38.10
CA SER A 5 2.20 -7.58 38.16
C SER A 5 1.30 -6.33 38.15
N PRO A 6 1.51 -5.34 39.03
CA PRO A 6 0.71 -4.10 39.07
C PRO A 6 0.99 -3.16 37.90
N TYR A 7 1.98 -3.47 37.06
CA TYR A 7 2.32 -2.70 35.87
C TYR A 7 1.58 -3.25 34.66
N VAL A 8 0.31 -2.87 34.53
CA VAL A 8 -0.43 -3.01 33.27
C VAL A 8 -0.10 -1.79 32.42
N VAL A 9 0.66 -1.99 31.35
CA VAL A 9 0.93 -0.94 30.36
C VAL A 9 -0.32 -0.78 29.51
N HIS A 10 -0.99 0.36 29.64
CA HIS A 10 -2.07 0.74 28.74
C HIS A 10 -1.50 1.58 27.59
N GLU A 11 -1.56 1.03 26.38
CA GLU A 11 -1.19 1.74 25.17
C GLU A 11 -2.32 2.70 24.79
N GLN A 12 -2.09 4.00 24.96
CA GLN A 12 -3.05 5.04 24.61
C GLN A 12 -2.58 5.77 23.35
N SER A 13 -3.37 5.71 22.28
CA SER A 13 -3.07 6.47 21.06
C SER A 13 -3.19 7.96 21.34
N LEU A 14 -2.12 8.71 21.08
CA LEU A 14 -2.09 10.17 21.21
C LEU A 14 -2.74 10.89 20.02
N ASN A 15 -2.93 10.19 18.89
CA ASN A 15 -3.57 10.69 17.68
C ASN A 15 -4.44 9.56 17.09
N PRO A 16 -5.74 9.48 17.44
CA PRO A 16 -6.63 8.43 16.95
C PRO A 16 -6.94 8.58 15.46
N ASP A 17 -6.92 9.81 14.95
CA ASP A 17 -7.20 10.12 13.56
C ASP A 17 -5.97 9.85 12.70
N CYS A 18 -6.10 8.96 11.73
CA CYS A 18 -5.08 8.74 10.73
C CYS A 18 -5.69 8.32 9.38
N ILE A 19 -5.05 8.76 8.31
CA ILE A 19 -5.43 8.44 6.93
C ILE A 19 -4.33 7.59 6.31
N THR A 20 -4.71 6.63 5.48
CA THR A 20 -3.73 5.83 4.73
C THR A 20 -3.48 6.52 3.39
N VAL A 21 -2.22 6.66 3.00
CA VAL A 21 -1.86 7.33 1.75
C VAL A 21 -0.94 6.47 0.91
N GLU A 22 -1.36 6.15 -0.31
CA GLU A 22 -0.51 5.54 -1.35
C GLU A 22 0.07 6.65 -2.22
N ARG A 23 1.39 6.62 -2.44
CA ARG A 23 2.11 7.58 -3.29
C ARG A 23 2.93 6.81 -4.31
N GLY A 24 2.74 7.11 -5.59
CA GLY A 24 3.61 6.63 -6.66
C GLY A 24 4.47 7.77 -7.19
N PHE A 25 5.76 7.52 -7.38
CA PHE A 25 6.66 8.45 -8.05
C PHE A 25 7.70 7.69 -8.87
N THR A 26 8.21 8.35 -9.90
CA THR A 26 9.35 7.89 -10.71
C THR A 26 10.53 8.84 -10.48
N THR A 27 11.64 8.61 -11.17
CA THR A 27 12.76 9.56 -11.22
C THR A 27 12.43 10.84 -12.00
N TYR A 28 11.33 10.87 -12.76
CA TYR A 28 10.99 11.96 -13.67
C TYR A 28 9.75 12.75 -13.23
N PHE A 29 8.79 12.12 -12.56
CA PHE A 29 7.54 12.77 -12.16
C PHE A 29 6.84 12.00 -11.02
N ILE A 30 5.89 12.68 -10.39
CA ILE A 30 4.99 12.08 -9.40
C ILE A 30 3.80 11.48 -10.15
N LEU A 31 3.55 10.18 -9.97
CA LEU A 31 2.42 9.47 -10.59
C LEU A 31 1.10 9.92 -9.98
N GLY A 32 1.11 10.18 -8.67
CA GLY A 32 -0.03 10.72 -7.98
C GLY A 32 -0.06 10.31 -6.52
N THR A 33 -1.21 10.59 -5.92
CA THR A 33 -1.45 10.47 -4.50
C THR A 33 -2.85 10.00 -4.27
N HIS A 34 -2.98 8.97 -3.46
CA HIS A 34 -4.27 8.39 -3.13
C HIS A 34 -4.48 8.36 -1.64
N PHE A 35 -5.51 9.08 -1.21
CA PHE A 35 -5.97 9.08 0.16
C PHE A 35 -7.02 7.99 0.31
N PHE A 36 -6.80 7.10 1.26
CA PHE A 36 -7.76 6.11 1.71
C PHE A 36 -8.28 6.54 3.08
N GLU A 37 -9.55 6.88 3.12
CA GLU A 37 -10.24 7.37 4.30
C GLU A 37 -11.51 6.55 4.52
N GLU A 38 -11.71 6.04 5.74
CA GLU A 38 -13.01 5.53 6.15
C GLU A 38 -13.78 6.67 6.82
N ASN A 39 -14.85 7.12 6.16
CA ASN A 39 -15.71 8.16 6.71
C ASN A 39 -16.64 7.56 7.78
N THR A 40 -16.28 7.75 9.05
CA THR A 40 -17.15 7.37 10.17
C THR A 40 -17.85 8.60 10.76
N PRO A 41 -18.95 8.43 11.52
CA PRO A 41 -19.58 9.53 12.25
C PRO A 41 -18.65 10.22 13.27
N TYR A 42 -17.49 9.63 13.56
CA TYR A 42 -16.53 10.09 14.57
C TYR A 42 -15.27 10.74 13.95
N GLY A 43 -15.18 10.82 12.62
CA GLY A 43 -14.02 11.37 11.91
C GLY A 43 -13.29 10.33 11.05
N PRO A 44 -12.15 10.73 10.44
CA PRO A 44 -11.36 9.86 9.57
C PRO A 44 -10.73 8.72 10.38
N GLN A 45 -11.15 7.49 10.08
CA GLN A 45 -10.57 6.31 10.72
C GLN A 45 -9.56 5.63 9.80
N ARG A 46 -8.60 4.94 10.42
CA ARG A 46 -7.56 4.15 9.75
C ARG A 46 -8.18 3.16 8.77
N PHE A 47 -8.09 3.45 7.48
CA PHE A 47 -8.49 2.51 6.44
C PHE A 47 -7.40 1.46 6.22
N SER A 48 -7.71 0.19 6.49
CA SER A 48 -6.89 -0.93 6.02
C SER A 48 -7.13 -1.12 4.53
N ILE A 49 -6.10 -0.89 3.70
CA ILE A 49 -6.24 -1.09 2.26
C ILE A 49 -6.49 -2.57 1.98
N ALA A 50 -7.66 -2.88 1.43
CA ALA A 50 -7.99 -4.20 0.93
C ALA A 50 -7.33 -4.45 -0.45
N ASP A 51 -7.08 -5.72 -0.79
CA ASP A 51 -6.48 -6.14 -2.05
C ASP A 51 -7.15 -5.50 -3.28
N ALA A 52 -8.48 -5.40 -3.27
CA ALA A 52 -9.27 -4.82 -4.36
C ALA A 52 -8.97 -3.32 -4.55
N CYS A 53 -8.77 -2.57 -3.45
CA CYS A 53 -8.46 -1.15 -3.49
C CYS A 53 -7.08 -0.87 -4.08
N CYS A 54 -6.07 -1.70 -3.77
CA CYS A 54 -4.75 -1.63 -4.40
C CYS A 54 -4.83 -1.93 -5.90
N CYS A 55 -5.55 -2.99 -6.30
CA CYS A 55 -5.66 -3.37 -7.71
C CYS A 55 -6.37 -2.28 -8.53
N ASP A 56 -7.46 -1.73 -8.01
CA ASP A 56 -8.19 -0.62 -8.63
C ASP A 56 -7.31 0.62 -8.81
N LEU A 57 -6.51 0.96 -7.81
CA LEU A 57 -5.56 2.07 -7.87
C LEU A 57 -4.55 1.87 -9.01
N LEU A 58 -3.99 0.66 -9.11
CA LEU A 58 -3.01 0.35 -10.15
C LEU A 58 -3.63 0.44 -11.55
N GLN A 59 -4.78 -0.19 -11.76
CA GLN A 59 -5.43 -0.28 -13.07
C GLN A 59 -6.00 1.05 -13.54
N LYS A 60 -6.59 1.84 -12.64
CA LYS A 60 -7.30 3.07 -13.02
C LYS A 60 -6.38 4.28 -13.08
N GLN A 61 -5.23 4.22 -12.42
CA GLN A 61 -4.41 5.42 -12.23
C GLN A 61 -2.95 5.21 -12.57
N VAL A 62 -2.27 4.25 -11.92
CA VAL A 62 -0.81 4.10 -12.11
C VAL A 62 -0.47 3.67 -13.53
N ILE A 63 -1.15 2.64 -14.03
CA ILE A 63 -0.89 2.11 -15.38
C ILE A 63 -1.26 3.15 -16.45
N PRO A 64 -2.46 3.76 -16.45
CA PRO A 64 -2.80 4.82 -17.40
C PRO A 64 -1.83 6.00 -17.36
N ALA A 65 -1.45 6.47 -16.16
CA ALA A 65 -0.54 7.61 -16.00
C ALA A 65 0.88 7.33 -16.53
N LEU A 66 1.31 6.05 -16.54
CA LEU A 66 2.57 5.63 -17.16
C LEU A 66 2.42 5.47 -18.67
N GLN A 67 1.28 4.97 -19.16
CA GLN A 67 1.00 4.82 -20.59
C GLN A 67 0.90 6.17 -21.29
N GLU A 68 0.17 7.14 -20.71
CA GLU A 68 0.03 8.49 -21.25
C GLU A 68 1.36 9.25 -21.42
N ARG A 69 2.40 8.79 -20.71
CA ARG A 69 3.74 9.39 -20.74
C ARG A 69 4.76 8.49 -21.45
N ASP A 70 4.30 7.44 -22.14
CA ASP A 70 5.14 6.44 -22.81
C ASP A 70 6.21 5.82 -21.89
N CYS A 71 5.91 5.73 -20.59
CA CYS A 71 6.85 5.27 -19.56
C CYS A 71 6.60 3.82 -19.13
N LEU A 72 5.45 3.22 -19.49
CA LEU A 72 5.07 1.89 -18.99
C LEU A 72 6.14 0.82 -19.31
N GLU A 73 6.69 0.84 -20.53
CA GLU A 73 7.67 -0.15 -20.98
C GLU A 73 9.10 0.05 -20.42
N ILE A 74 9.40 1.22 -19.86
CA ILE A 74 10.73 1.51 -19.33
C ILE A 74 10.75 1.55 -17.79
N THR A 75 9.57 1.48 -17.17
CA THR A 75 9.45 1.61 -15.72
C THR A 75 9.71 0.28 -15.03
N VAL A 76 10.64 0.29 -14.08
CA VAL A 76 10.79 -0.77 -13.08
C VAL A 76 10.02 -0.35 -11.84
N LEU A 77 9.01 -1.13 -11.46
CA LEU A 77 8.18 -0.84 -10.30
C LEU A 77 8.74 -1.53 -9.05
N MET A 78 8.90 -0.76 -7.98
CA MET A 78 9.27 -1.27 -6.67
C MET A 78 8.13 -1.04 -5.69
N GLN A 79 7.67 -2.10 -5.05
CA GLN A 79 6.67 -2.01 -3.98
C GLN A 79 7.24 -2.48 -2.64
N ASP A 80 6.85 -1.79 -1.58
CA ASP A 80 7.18 -2.22 -0.22
C ASP A 80 6.45 -3.54 0.12
N GLY A 81 7.00 -4.28 1.09
CA GLY A 81 6.55 -5.64 1.43
C GLY A 81 5.23 -5.69 2.20
N ALA A 82 4.17 -5.13 1.63
CA ALA A 82 2.83 -5.17 2.22
C ALA A 82 2.42 -6.62 2.59
N PRO A 83 1.55 -6.81 3.61
CA PRO A 83 1.17 -8.13 4.10
C PRO A 83 0.80 -9.11 2.98
N HIS A 84 1.24 -10.37 3.14
CA HIS A 84 1.35 -11.40 2.09
C HIS A 84 0.09 -11.67 1.26
N GLN A 85 -1.10 -11.35 1.77
CA GLN A 85 -2.35 -11.61 1.07
C GLN A 85 -2.66 -10.50 0.03
N ILE A 86 -2.55 -9.23 0.44
CA ILE A 86 -2.62 -8.03 -0.42
C ILE A 86 -1.62 -8.13 -1.57
N ALA A 87 -0.46 -8.71 -1.30
CA ALA A 87 0.61 -8.85 -2.26
C ALA A 87 0.28 -9.74 -3.46
N ARG A 88 -0.58 -10.77 -3.37
CA ARG A 88 -0.63 -11.82 -4.42
C ARG A 88 -1.36 -11.37 -5.70
N THR A 89 -2.58 -10.85 -5.57
CA THR A 89 -3.37 -10.42 -6.75
C THR A 89 -2.73 -9.22 -7.42
N MET A 90 -2.26 -8.28 -6.59
CA MET A 90 -1.51 -7.12 -7.03
C MET A 90 -0.20 -7.50 -7.73
N GLN A 91 0.54 -8.48 -7.20
CA GLN A 91 1.76 -8.99 -7.84
C GLN A 91 1.49 -9.61 -9.20
N ALA A 92 0.41 -10.40 -9.34
CA ALA A 92 0.02 -10.96 -10.62
C ALA A 92 -0.30 -9.85 -11.64
N LEU A 93 -1.10 -8.86 -11.24
CA LEU A 93 -1.44 -7.71 -12.08
C LEU A 93 -0.19 -6.93 -12.51
N LEU A 94 0.71 -6.64 -11.59
CA LEU A 94 1.94 -5.91 -11.90
C LEU A 94 2.83 -6.70 -12.87
N ARG A 95 2.94 -8.01 -12.71
CA ARG A 95 3.70 -8.86 -13.64
C ARG A 95 3.05 -8.95 -15.01
N ASP A 96 1.72 -8.91 -15.09
CA ASP A 96 1.01 -8.89 -16.37
C ASP A 96 1.34 -7.62 -17.19
N HIS A 97 1.37 -6.46 -16.52
CA HIS A 97 1.63 -5.18 -17.20
C HIS A 97 3.11 -4.84 -17.39
N PHE A 98 3.96 -5.17 -16.40
CA PHE A 98 5.37 -4.80 -16.40
C PHE A 98 6.28 -6.00 -16.71
N GLY A 99 5.83 -7.24 -16.69
CA GLY A 99 6.70 -8.40 -16.83
C GLY A 99 7.48 -8.70 -15.54
N ASP A 100 7.97 -9.95 -15.43
CA ASP A 100 8.60 -10.47 -14.22
C ASP A 100 9.95 -9.78 -13.89
N ASP A 101 10.64 -9.25 -14.90
CA ASP A 101 11.95 -8.62 -14.80
C ASP A 101 11.89 -7.16 -14.31
N ARG A 102 10.73 -6.51 -14.38
CA ARG A 102 10.54 -5.10 -14.04
C ARG A 102 9.70 -4.87 -12.78
N VAL A 103 9.45 -5.90 -11.98
CA VAL A 103 8.72 -5.75 -10.70
C VAL A 103 9.52 -6.29 -9.52
N ILE A 104 9.80 -5.42 -8.55
CA ILE A 104 10.56 -5.73 -7.33
C ILE A 104 9.64 -5.67 -6.11
N PHE A 105 9.56 -6.78 -5.37
CA PHE A 105 8.85 -6.86 -4.10
C PHE A 105 9.83 -7.08 -2.96
N ARG A 106 9.75 -6.27 -1.90
CA ARG A 106 10.49 -6.55 -0.67
C ARG A 106 9.85 -7.73 0.03
N ARG A 107 10.58 -8.85 0.13
CA ARG A 107 10.18 -9.99 0.98
C ARG A 107 10.70 -9.74 2.39
N PHE A 108 9.79 -9.75 3.37
CA PHE A 108 10.20 -9.81 4.77
C PHE A 108 10.63 -11.24 5.11
N PRO A 109 11.73 -11.44 5.86
CA PRO A 109 12.09 -12.76 6.35
C PRO A 109 10.91 -13.37 7.12
N THR A 110 10.52 -14.58 6.75
CA THR A 110 9.62 -15.39 7.59
C THR A 110 10.47 -15.89 8.75
N ALA A 111 10.18 -15.42 9.97
CA ALA A 111 10.84 -15.90 11.19
C ALA A 111 10.50 -17.36 11.48
#